data_AF-A0A1B6EHN9-F1
#
_entry.id   AF-A0A1B6EHN9-F1
#
_cell.length_a   1.000
_cell.length_b   1.000
_cell.length_c   1.000
_cell.angle_alpha   90.00
_cell.angle_beta   90.00
_cell.angle_gamma   90.00
#
_symmetry.space_group_name_H-M   'P 1'
#
loop_
_entity.id
_entity.type
_entity.pdbx_description
1 polymer ?
#
loop_
_entity_poly.entity_id
_entity_poly.type
_entity_poly.pdbx_seq_one_letter_code
_entity_poly.pdbx_strand_id
1 'polypeptide(L)'
;MIVLILVVLILLVSLCLLQKYTKQVAEAQGVEISLRNSLRSLRGSHLPVSSSPPDMAPIPANQLPAAYLERHRDSDYGFQHEFELLPDSFPDRTTRASEARENMY
;
A
#
# COMPACT_ATOMS: atom_id res chain seq x y z
N MET A 1 4.85 -34.20 22.43
CA MET A 1 4.86 -34.12 20.95
C MET A 1 3.48 -34.30 20.33
N ILE A 2 2.77 -35.42 20.57
CA ILE A 2 1.49 -35.71 19.89
C ILE A 2 0.41 -34.63 20.13
N VAL A 3 0.27 -34.14 21.36
CA VAL A 3 -0.70 -33.08 21.71
C VAL A 3 -0.40 -31.77 20.95
N LEU A 4 0.87 -31.40 20.83
CA LEU A 4 1.29 -30.18 20.13
C LEU A 4 1.02 -30.29 18.61
N ILE A 5 1.22 -31.48 18.03
CA ILE A 5 0.88 -31.78 16.64
C ILE A 5 -0.63 -31.67 16.40
N LEU A 6 -1.46 -32.17 17.32
CA LEU A 6 -2.92 -32.06 17.24
C LEU A 6 -3.39 -30.61 17.33
N VAL A 7 -2.81 -29.81 18.23
CA VAL A 7 -3.13 -28.38 18.35
C VAL A 7 -2.78 -27.63 17.07
N VAL A 8 -1.61 -27.89 16.49
CA VAL A 8 -1.20 -27.29 15.21
C VAL A 8 -2.13 -27.72 14.07
N LEU A 9 -2.53 -28.99 14.01
CA LEU A 9 -3.49 -29.47 13.01
C LEU A 9 -4.85 -28.79 13.14
N ILE A 10 -5.37 -28.62 14.36
CA ILE A 10 -6.64 -27.91 14.60
C ILE A 10 -6.53 -26.43 14.17
N LEU A 11 -5.41 -25.78 14.48
CA LEU A 11 -5.13 -24.42 14.03
C LEU A 11 -5.09 -24.32 12.50
N LEU A 12 -4.40 -25.25 11.81
CA LEU A 12 -4.35 -25.27 10.36
C LEU A 12 -5.72 -25.52 9.72
N VAL A 13 -6.52 -26.44 10.27
CA VAL A 13 -7.88 -26.71 9.78
C VAL A 13 -8.79 -25.50 9.99
N SER A 14 -8.75 -24.87 11.16
CA SER A 14 -9.56 -23.66 11.42
C SER A 14 -9.17 -22.48 10.51
N LEU A 15 -7.88 -22.27 10.28
CA LEU A 15 -7.38 -21.27 9.32
C LEU A 15 -7.81 -21.59 7.88
N CYS A 16 -7.71 -22.85 7.45
CA CYS A 16 -8.17 -23.28 6.13
C CYS A 16 -9.68 -23.05 5.96
N LEU A 17 -10.50 -23.37 6.97
CA LEU A 17 -11.93 -23.11 6.92
C LEU A 17 -12.21 -21.61 6.82
N LEU A 18 -11.56 -20.78 7.65
CA LEU A 18 -11.71 -19.33 7.63
C LEU A 18 -11.31 -18.73 6.27
N GLN A 19 -10.25 -19.25 5.64
CA GLN A 19 -9.85 -18.88 4.28
C GLN A 19 -10.87 -19.28 3.23
N LYS A 20 -11.55 -20.43 3.38
CA LYS A 20 -12.62 -20.82 2.45
C LYS A 20 -13.86 -19.96 2.62
N TYR A 21 -14.23 -19.63 3.86
CA TYR A 21 -15.34 -18.72 4.14
C TYR A 21 -15.07 -17.31 3.60
N THR A 22 -13.88 -16.77 3.84
CA THR A 22 -13.50 -15.45 3.30
C THR A 22 -13.47 -15.43 1.77
N LYS A 23 -13.03 -16.53 1.11
CA LYS A 23 -13.12 -16.65 -0.35
C LYS A 23 -14.56 -16.67 -0.87
N GLN A 24 -15.46 -17.42 -0.21
CA GLN A 24 -16.87 -17.49 -0.61
C GLN A 24 -17.60 -16.16 -0.39
N VAL A 25 -17.29 -15.45 0.70
CA VAL A 25 -17.83 -14.11 0.96
C VAL A 25 -17.29 -13.09 -0.03
N ALA A 26 -16.02 -13.21 -0.43
CA ALA A 26 -15.41 -12.34 -1.45
C ALA A 26 -16.02 -12.53 -2.85
N GLU A 27 -16.31 -13.78 -3.26
CA GLU A 27 -16.99 -14.05 -4.53
C GLU A 27 -18.43 -13.50 -4.56
N ALA A 28 -19.15 -13.55 -3.44
CA ALA A 28 -20.52 -13.04 -3.34
C ALA A 28 -20.61 -11.50 -3.41
N GLN A 29 -19.52 -10.79 -3.10
CA GLN A 29 -19.49 -9.33 -3.06
C GLN A 29 -19.09 -8.66 -4.38
N GLY A 30 -18.74 -9.41 -5.44
CA GLY A 30 -18.55 -8.84 -6.80
C GLY A 30 -17.52 -7.71 -6.87
N VAL A 31 -16.59 -7.67 -5.93
CA VAL A 31 -15.61 -6.61 -5.79
C VAL A 31 -14.25 -7.27 -5.80
N GLU A 32 -13.53 -7.12 -6.92
CA GLU A 32 -12.10 -7.36 -7.03
C GLU A 32 -11.31 -6.36 -6.16
N ILE A 33 -11.57 -6.30 -4.86
CA ILE A 33 -10.61 -5.74 -3.92
C ILE A 33 -9.52 -6.81 -3.75
N SER A 34 -8.56 -6.73 -4.65
CA SER A 34 -7.29 -7.43 -4.61
C SER A 34 -6.75 -7.40 -3.17
N LEU A 35 -6.54 -8.57 -2.56
CA LEU A 35 -5.98 -8.70 -1.21
C LEU A 35 -4.65 -7.96 -1.03
N ARG A 36 -3.95 -7.63 -2.14
CA ARG A 36 -2.79 -6.72 -2.14
C ARG A 36 -3.13 -5.31 -1.67
N ASN A 37 -4.31 -4.78 -1.97
CA ASN A 37 -4.74 -3.45 -1.55
C ASN A 37 -5.18 -3.45 -0.08
N SER A 38 -5.87 -4.50 0.39
CA SER A 38 -6.25 -4.61 1.80
C SER A 38 -5.05 -4.80 2.74
N LEU A 39 -4.03 -5.56 2.33
CA LEU A 39 -2.79 -5.71 3.10
C LEU A 39 -1.94 -4.42 3.11
N ARG A 40 -2.05 -3.56 2.09
CA ARG A 40 -1.45 -2.21 2.12
C ARG A 40 -2.17 -1.31 3.14
N SER A 41 -3.50 -1.34 3.17
CA SER A 41 -4.30 -0.55 4.13
C SER A 41 -4.10 -0.95 5.60
N LEU A 42 -3.72 -2.20 5.87
CA LEU A 42 -3.42 -2.72 7.21
C LEU A 42 -1.99 -2.44 7.67
N ARG A 43 -1.05 -2.15 6.76
CA ARG A 43 0.37 -1.87 7.09
C ARG A 43 0.71 -0.39 7.17
N GLY A 44 -0.13 0.46 6.59
CA GLY A 44 -0.01 1.91 6.69
C GLY A 44 -1.41 2.45 6.67
N SER A 45 -1.91 2.82 7.84
CA SER A 45 -3.04 3.72 7.96
C SER A 45 -2.95 4.77 6.87
N HIS A 46 -4.04 4.98 6.14
CA HIS A 46 -4.36 6.25 5.49
C HIS A 46 -4.43 7.33 6.57
N LEU A 47 -3.27 7.65 7.17
CA LEU A 47 -3.05 8.91 7.82
C LEU A 47 -3.07 9.92 6.68
N PRO A 48 -3.92 10.96 6.77
CA PRO A 48 -3.87 12.05 5.81
C PRO A 48 -2.42 12.48 5.70
N VAL A 49 -1.91 12.42 4.47
CA VAL A 49 -0.53 12.72 4.11
C VAL A 49 -0.04 13.94 4.88
N SER A 50 1.13 13.80 5.50
CA SER A 50 1.77 14.89 6.22
C SER A 50 1.80 16.13 5.34
N SER A 51 1.15 17.21 5.78
CA SER A 51 1.11 18.49 5.08
C SER A 51 2.49 19.16 4.97
N SER A 52 3.51 18.61 5.61
CA SER A 52 4.90 19.02 5.48
C SER A 52 5.65 18.01 4.61
N PRO A 53 6.13 18.40 3.41
CA PRO A 53 6.94 17.52 2.60
C PRO A 53 8.18 17.07 3.38
N PRO A 54 8.64 15.81 3.21
CA PRO A 54 9.86 15.36 3.84
C PRO A 54 11.04 16.26 3.41
N ASP A 55 11.88 16.64 4.38
CA ASP A 55 13.10 17.39 4.12
C ASP A 55 14.10 16.47 3.40
N MET A 56 14.08 16.50 2.07
CA MET A 56 14.95 15.72 1.20
C MET A 56 15.91 16.65 0.47
N ALA A 57 17.19 16.55 0.79
CA ALA A 57 18.23 17.27 0.10
C ALA A 57 18.43 16.71 -1.33
N PRO A 58 18.72 17.57 -2.32
CA PRO A 58 19.08 17.11 -3.67
C PRO A 58 20.29 16.19 -3.66
N ILE A 59 20.24 15.12 -4.46
CA ILE A 59 21.35 14.17 -4.59
C ILE A 59 22.37 14.73 -5.59
N PRO A 60 23.65 14.88 -5.22
CA PRO A 60 24.67 15.34 -6.15
C PRO A 60 25.02 14.25 -7.18
N ALA A 61 25.43 14.66 -8.38
CA ALA A 61 25.62 13.76 -9.53
C ALA A 61 26.61 12.61 -9.26
N ASN A 62 27.63 12.86 -8.44
CA ASN A 62 28.62 11.84 -8.06
C ASN A 62 28.07 10.77 -7.10
N GLN A 63 27.01 11.07 -6.34
CA GLN A 63 26.40 10.15 -5.37
C GLN A 63 25.18 9.41 -5.94
N LEU A 64 24.69 9.84 -7.11
CA LEU A 64 23.51 9.29 -7.77
C LEU A 64 23.54 7.76 -7.96
N PRO A 65 24.65 7.14 -8.42
CA PRO A 65 24.71 5.68 -8.58
C PRO A 65 24.58 4.93 -7.26
N ALA A 66 25.24 5.43 -6.20
CA ALA A 66 25.19 4.81 -4.88
C ALA A 66 23.78 4.94 -4.27
N ALA A 67 23.20 6.14 -4.37
CA ALA A 67 21.89 6.45 -3.83
C ALA A 67 20.76 5.71 -4.58
N TYR A 68 20.95 5.39 -5.86
CA TYR A 68 20.04 4.52 -6.62
C TYR A 68 20.09 3.08 -6.12
N LEU A 69 21.30 2.53 -5.97
CA LEU A 69 21.49 1.15 -5.52
C LEU A 69 20.89 0.91 -4.13
N GLU A 70 21.05 1.89 -3.23
CA GLU A 70 20.48 1.86 -1.88
C GLU A 70 18.95 1.79 -1.91
N ARG A 71 18.29 2.65 -2.68
CA ARG A 71 16.81 2.70 -2.76
C ARG A 71 16.21 1.50 -3.51
N HIS A 72 16.96 0.91 -4.44
CA HIS A 72 16.53 -0.25 -5.21
C HIS A 72 16.66 -1.58 -4.45
N ARG A 73 17.50 -1.62 -3.41
CA ARG A 73 17.94 -2.85 -2.71
C ARG A 73 16.80 -3.78 -2.28
N ASP A 74 15.73 -3.23 -1.74
CA ASP A 74 14.61 -3.98 -1.16
C ASP A 74 13.38 -3.96 -2.09
N SER A 75 13.57 -4.36 -3.35
CA SER A 75 12.52 -4.35 -4.37
C SER A 75 11.87 -2.96 -4.51
N ASP A 76 12.70 -1.93 -4.63
CA ASP A 76 12.28 -0.52 -4.73
C ASP A 76 11.52 0.02 -3.51
N TYR A 77 11.59 -0.65 -2.34
CA TYR A 77 10.91 -0.15 -1.14
C TYR A 77 11.33 1.28 -0.78
N GLY A 78 12.60 1.65 -0.96
CA GLY A 78 13.07 3.01 -0.72
C GLY A 78 12.33 4.03 -1.60
N PHE A 79 12.25 3.76 -2.91
CA PHE A 79 11.51 4.63 -3.84
C PHE A 79 10.01 4.67 -3.56
N GLN A 80 9.42 3.51 -3.24
CA GLN A 80 8.00 3.45 -2.92
C GLN A 80 7.68 4.26 -1.65
N HIS A 81 8.51 4.15 -0.62
CA HIS A 81 8.34 4.89 0.61
C HIS A 81 8.46 6.40 0.40
N GLU A 82 9.47 6.87 -0.35
CA GLU A 82 9.62 8.30 -0.67
C GLU A 82 8.43 8.83 -1.47
N PHE A 83 7.90 8.04 -2.42
CA PHE A 83 6.73 8.40 -3.20
C PHE A 83 5.46 8.50 -2.36
N GLU A 84 5.25 7.58 -1.42
CA GLU A 84 4.09 7.56 -0.52
C GLU A 84 4.06 8.75 0.45
N LEU A 85 5.19 9.43 0.67
CA LEU A 85 5.25 10.65 1.49
C LEU A 85 4.79 11.90 0.73
N LEU A 86 4.62 11.83 -0.60
CA LEU A 86 4.20 12.98 -1.40
C LEU A 86 2.70 13.26 -1.21
N PRO A 87 2.28 14.54 -1.19
CA PRO A 87 0.87 14.91 -1.09
C PRO A 87 0.09 14.50 -2.35
N ASP A 88 -1.07 13.88 -2.13
CA ASP A 88 -2.01 13.51 -3.20
C ASP A 88 -2.60 14.74 -3.92
N SER A 89 -2.72 15.87 -3.20
CA SER A 89 -3.17 17.13 -3.76
C SER A 89 -2.45 18.30 -3.12
N PHE A 90 -2.27 19.35 -3.91
CA PHE A 90 -1.64 20.58 -3.51
C PHE A 90 -2.74 21.63 -3.28
N PRO A 91 -2.94 22.11 -2.04
CA PRO A 91 -4.07 22.99 -1.70
C PRO A 91 -3.97 24.39 -2.33
N ASP A 92 -2.77 24.77 -2.79
CA ASP A 92 -2.50 26.00 -3.53
C ASP A 92 -2.93 25.92 -5.00
N ARG A 93 -3.36 24.74 -5.49
CA ARG A 93 -3.75 24.53 -6.89
C ARG A 93 -5.25 24.33 -7.00
N THR A 94 -5.89 25.04 -7.94
CA THR A 94 -7.34 24.91 -8.20
C THR A 94 -7.61 24.04 -9.42
N THR A 95 -8.55 23.10 -9.30
CA THR A 95 -9.03 22.24 -10.38
C THR A 95 -10.38 22.69 -10.96
N ARG A 96 -10.93 23.83 -10.52
CA ARG A 96 -12.30 24.29 -10.84
C ARG A 96 -12.64 24.32 -12.32
N ALA A 97 -11.72 24.75 -13.18
CA ALA A 97 -11.95 24.80 -14.63
C ALA A 97 -11.96 23.38 -15.23
N SER A 98 -11.06 22.51 -14.79
CA SER A 98 -11.00 21.12 -15.23
C SER A 98 -12.21 20.30 -14.74
N GLU A 99 -12.72 20.62 -13.55
CA GLU A 99 -13.89 19.96 -12.93
C GLU A 99 -15.24 20.56 -13.38
N ALA A 100 -15.24 21.49 -14.33
CA ALA A 100 -16.47 22.08 -14.82
C ALA A 100 -17.36 21.03 -15.51
N ARG A 101 -18.69 21.16 -15.36
CA ARG A 101 -19.66 20.14 -15.79
C ARG A 101 -19.59 19.88 -17.30
N GLU A 102 -19.27 20.91 -18.06
CA GLU A 102 -19.05 20.85 -19.50
C GLU A 102 -17.91 19.92 -19.93
N ASN A 103 -16.95 19.63 -19.03
CA ASN A 103 -15.80 18.76 -19.29
C ASN A 103 -16.01 17.30 -18.84
N MET A 104 -17.17 16.95 -18.28
CA MET A 104 -17.47 15.61 -17.76
C MET A 104 -18.05 14.64 -18.82
N TYR A 105 -17.95 14.98 -20.11
CA TYR A 105 -18.50 14.22 -21.23
C TYR A 105 -17.43 13.81 -22.23
#